data_AF-A0A317LT98-F1
#
_entry.id   AF-A0A317LT98-F1
#
_cell.length_a   1.000
_cell.length_b   1.000
_cell.length_c   1.000
_cell.angle_alpha   90.00
_cell.angle_beta   90.00
_cell.angle_gamma   90.00
#
_symmetry.space_group_name_H-M   'P 1'
#
loop_
_entity.id
_entity.type
_entity.pdbx_description
1 polymer ?
#
loop_
_entity_poly.entity_id
_entity_poly.type
_entity_poly.pdbx_seq_one_letter_code
_entity_poly.pdbx_strand_id
1 'polypeptide(L)'
;MNDVHIPTPIVAQEWDKIDTSVDNEDPQVLSSEQFARYCATIRDLLRAAGLPVQDFDRETPEFLVIDDEELGMRVRLSPDRLANVEITLSEDMAEAFNTVRFASHLIRLFELGRRFRDESTASL
;
A
#
# COMPACT_ATOMS: atom_id res chain seq x y z
N MET A 1 44.55 4.76 1.48
CA MET A 1 43.26 5.44 1.71
C MET A 1 42.21 4.34 1.73
N ASN A 2 41.62 4.08 2.89
CA ASN A 2 40.47 3.19 2.99
C ASN A 2 39.25 4.05 2.66
N ASP A 3 38.69 3.90 1.45
CA ASP A 3 37.37 4.39 1.13
C ASP A 3 36.36 3.58 1.94
N VAL A 4 35.93 4.16 3.06
CA VAL A 4 34.80 3.65 3.83
C VAL A 4 33.56 4.10 3.09
N HIS A 5 32.98 3.21 2.31
CA HIS A 5 31.67 3.41 1.70
C HIS A 5 30.62 3.34 2.81
N ILE A 6 30.31 4.48 3.44
CA ILE A 6 29.21 4.58 4.40
C ILE A 6 27.92 4.57 3.55
N PRO A 7 27.02 3.58 3.72
CA PRO A 7 25.75 3.59 3.00
C PRO A 7 24.99 4.88 3.32
N THR A 8 24.39 5.47 2.29
CA THR A 8 23.62 6.70 2.40
C THR A 8 22.61 6.55 3.54
N PRO A 9 22.58 7.48 4.53
CA PRO A 9 21.63 7.39 5.62
C PRO A 9 20.22 7.32 5.04
N ILE A 10 19.51 6.30 5.52
CA ILE A 10 18.13 6.00 5.20
C ILE A 10 17.29 7.13 5.83
N VAL A 11 17.02 8.19 5.07
CA VAL A 11 16.22 9.33 5.53
C VAL A 11 14.75 9.02 5.24
N ALA A 12 13.93 8.90 6.29
CA ALA A 12 12.49 8.78 6.17
C ALA A 12 11.94 10.03 5.45
N GLN A 13 11.36 9.86 4.26
CA GLN A 13 10.48 10.89 3.69
C GLN A 13 9.16 10.76 4.45
N GLU A 14 8.98 11.53 5.52
CA GLU A 14 7.84 11.43 6.44
C GLU A 14 6.51 11.67 5.72
N TRP A 15 5.85 10.58 5.29
CA TRP A 15 4.44 10.55 4.95
C TRP A 15 3.66 10.25 6.24
N ASP A 16 3.07 11.26 6.88
CA ASP A 16 2.40 11.15 8.20
C ASP A 16 3.26 10.45 9.29
N LYS A 17 4.57 10.72 9.33
CA LYS A 17 5.57 10.08 10.22
C LYS A 17 5.75 8.56 10.00
N ILE A 18 5.19 8.01 8.93
CA ILE A 18 5.43 6.63 8.53
C ILE A 18 6.82 6.55 7.90
N ASP A 19 7.57 5.54 8.33
CA ASP A 19 8.90 5.27 7.81
C ASP A 19 8.82 4.64 6.41
N THR A 20 9.05 5.47 5.38
CA THR A 20 9.06 5.10 3.96
C THR A 20 10.44 4.72 3.45
N SER A 21 11.42 4.62 4.34
CA SER A 21 12.81 4.57 3.96
C SER A 21 13.23 3.29 3.22
N VAL A 22 12.40 2.25 3.30
CA VAL A 22 12.49 0.99 2.54
C VAL A 22 12.49 1.21 1.02
N ASP A 23 11.97 2.34 0.54
CA ASP A 23 11.99 2.71 -0.88
C ASP A 23 13.41 3.00 -1.38
N ASN A 24 14.28 3.47 -0.49
CA ASN A 24 15.67 3.80 -0.79
C ASN A 24 16.65 2.63 -0.54
N GLU A 25 16.15 1.48 -0.09
CA GLU A 25 16.99 0.33 0.21
C GLU A 25 17.36 -0.44 -1.06
N ASP A 26 18.66 -0.65 -1.28
CA ASP A 26 19.14 -1.69 -2.18
C ASP A 26 19.00 -3.08 -1.51
N PRO A 27 18.83 -4.18 -2.26
CA PRO A 27 18.69 -4.28 -3.72
C PRO A 27 17.23 -4.17 -4.21
N GLN A 28 17.03 -4.26 -5.54
CA GLN A 28 15.68 -4.23 -6.14
C GLN A 28 14.75 -5.34 -5.61
N VAL A 29 15.30 -6.51 -5.27
CA VAL A 29 14.58 -7.63 -4.64
C VAL A 29 14.87 -7.63 -3.15
N LEU A 30 13.88 -7.29 -2.35
CA LEU A 30 14.00 -7.15 -0.90
C LEU A 30 14.31 -8.49 -0.22
N SER A 31 15.20 -8.48 0.76
CA SER A 31 15.34 -9.62 1.69
C SER A 31 14.09 -9.77 2.55
N SER A 32 13.92 -10.91 3.23
CA SER A 32 12.71 -11.18 4.03
C SER A 32 12.43 -10.11 5.11
N GLU A 33 13.48 -9.57 5.74
CA GLU A 33 13.33 -8.51 6.74
C GLU A 33 12.90 -7.18 6.11
N GLN A 34 13.54 -6.79 5.00
CA GLN A 34 13.20 -5.59 4.25
C GLN A 34 11.78 -5.69 3.67
N PHE A 35 11.39 -6.87 3.19
CA PHE A 35 10.07 -7.14 2.65
C PHE A 35 8.99 -7.07 3.74
N ALA A 36 9.25 -7.60 4.94
CA ALA A 36 8.34 -7.47 6.06
C ALA A 36 8.12 -5.99 6.45
N ARG A 37 9.19 -5.18 6.45
CA ARG A 37 9.08 -3.73 6.65
C ARG A 37 8.29 -3.06 5.53
N TYR A 38 8.60 -3.37 4.27
CA TYR A 38 7.87 -2.87 3.11
C TYR A 38 6.37 -3.14 3.21
N CYS A 39 5.98 -4.37 3.56
CA CYS A 39 4.59 -4.73 3.76
C CYS A 39 3.92 -3.93 4.91
N ALA A 40 4.65 -3.66 5.99
CA ALA A 40 4.17 -2.82 7.08
C ALA A 40 4.00 -1.36 6.63
N THR A 41 5.00 -0.79 5.95
CA THR A 41 4.94 0.58 5.41
C THR A 41 3.74 0.75 4.47
N ILE A 42 3.54 -0.14 3.50
CA ILE A 42 2.40 -0.06 2.57
C ILE A 42 1.06 -0.13 3.32
N ARG A 43 0.94 -0.98 4.34
CA ARG A 43 -0.26 -1.08 5.17
C ARG A 43 -0.56 0.23 5.89
N ASP A 44 0.46 0.80 6.54
CA ASP A 44 0.31 2.04 7.31
C ASP A 44 -0.06 3.20 6.39
N LEU A 45 0.51 3.26 5.18
CA LEU A 45 0.15 4.25 4.16
C LEU A 45 -1.30 4.11 3.69
N LEU A 46 -1.77 2.88 3.43
CA LEU A 46 -3.16 2.64 3.03
C LEU A 46 -4.14 3.02 4.15
N ARG A 47 -3.77 2.82 5.42
CA ARG A 47 -4.55 3.29 6.58
C ARG A 47 -4.57 4.80 6.71
N ALA A 48 -3.42 5.45 6.55
CA ALA A 48 -3.33 6.90 6.57
C ALA A 48 -4.18 7.53 5.44
N ALA A 49 -4.32 6.85 4.30
CA ALA A 49 -5.23 7.23 3.22
C ALA A 49 -6.72 6.97 3.52
N GLY A 50 -7.05 6.49 4.72
CA GLY A 50 -8.42 6.24 5.18
C GLY A 50 -9.01 4.91 4.71
N LEU A 51 -8.20 3.98 4.19
CA LEU A 51 -8.69 2.67 3.79
C LEU A 51 -8.76 1.71 5.01
N PRO A 52 -9.86 0.97 5.17
CA PRO A 52 -10.02 -0.02 6.22
C PRO A 52 -9.21 -1.29 5.91
N VAL A 53 -7.91 -1.27 6.21
CA VAL A 53 -7.02 -2.43 6.05
C VAL A 53 -7.12 -3.34 7.28
N GLN A 54 -7.50 -4.59 7.09
CA GLN A 54 -7.60 -5.58 8.17
C GLN A 54 -6.19 -5.97 8.69
N ASP A 55 -6.00 -5.97 10.01
CA ASP A 55 -4.79 -6.49 10.65
C ASP A 55 -4.84 -8.01 10.68
N PHE A 56 -4.34 -8.75 9.67
CA PHE A 56 -4.22 -10.20 9.83
C PHE A 56 -2.94 -10.85 9.30
N ASP A 57 -2.51 -11.78 10.17
CA ASP A 57 -1.39 -12.71 10.19
C ASP A 57 0.04 -12.17 10.01
N ARG A 58 0.80 -12.15 11.11
CA ARG A 58 2.26 -11.91 11.08
C ARG A 58 3.00 -12.93 10.22
N GLU A 59 2.39 -14.09 9.97
CA GLU A 59 2.97 -15.15 9.14
C GLU A 59 2.82 -14.88 7.63
N THR A 60 1.90 -14.01 7.20
CA THR A 60 1.69 -13.68 5.77
C THR A 60 1.61 -12.17 5.51
N PRO A 61 2.64 -11.40 5.91
CA PRO A 61 2.62 -9.94 5.82
C PRO A 61 2.45 -9.41 4.39
N GLU A 62 2.70 -10.22 3.37
CA GLU A 62 2.52 -9.88 1.96
C GLU A 62 1.07 -9.76 1.50
N PHE A 63 0.09 -10.23 2.28
CA PHE A 63 -1.32 -10.12 1.94
C PHE A 63 -1.99 -9.01 2.75
N LEU A 64 -2.59 -8.04 2.05
CA LEU A 64 -3.41 -7.00 2.65
C LEU A 64 -4.85 -7.19 2.20
N VAL A 65 -5.77 -7.22 3.16
CA VAL A 65 -7.21 -7.27 2.90
C VAL A 65 -7.80 -5.93 3.27
N ILE A 66 -8.50 -5.32 2.32
CA ILE A 66 -9.16 -4.03 2.45
C ILE A 66 -10.64 -4.27 2.17
N ASP A 67 -11.48 -3.89 3.12
CA ASP A 67 -12.92 -4.16 3.06
C ASP A 67 -13.70 -2.87 3.31
N ASP A 68 -14.19 -2.26 2.23
CA ASP A 68 -15.01 -1.04 2.25
C ASP A 68 -16.46 -1.41 1.90
N GLU A 69 -17.13 -2.13 2.81
CA GLU A 69 -18.55 -2.60 2.84
C GLU A 69 -19.11 -3.18 1.52
N GLU A 70 -19.06 -2.40 0.45
CA GLU A 70 -19.47 -2.72 -0.90
C GLU A 70 -18.35 -3.38 -1.74
N LEU A 71 -17.08 -3.17 -1.37
CA LEU A 71 -15.90 -3.63 -2.13
C LEU A 71 -14.85 -4.28 -1.23
N GLY A 72 -14.55 -5.55 -1.53
CA GLY A 72 -13.39 -6.25 -1.00
C GLY A 72 -12.21 -6.12 -1.95
N MET A 73 -11.03 -5.80 -1.43
CA MET A 73 -9.80 -5.75 -2.19
C MET A 73 -8.72 -6.55 -1.46
N ARG A 74 -8.08 -7.46 -2.19
CA ARG A 74 -6.93 -8.21 -1.72
C ARG A 74 -5.69 -7.77 -2.50
N VAL A 75 -4.71 -7.25 -1.79
CA VAL A 75 -3.40 -6.88 -2.34
C VAL A 75 -2.40 -7.92 -1.92
N ARG A 76 -1.68 -8.50 -2.89
CA ARG A 76 -0.53 -9.36 -2.64
C ARG A 76 0.73 -8.63 -3.08
N LEU A 77 1.57 -8.31 -2.11
CA LEU A 77 2.88 -7.69 -2.33
C LEU A 77 3.91 -8.75 -2.68
N SER A 78 4.97 -8.31 -3.37
CA SER A 78 6.08 -9.15 -3.79
C SER A 78 7.41 -8.49 -3.42
N PRO A 79 8.48 -9.26 -3.11
CA PRO A 79 9.78 -8.71 -2.75
C PRO A 79 10.43 -7.84 -3.82
N ASP A 80 10.02 -7.95 -5.09
CA ASP A 80 10.43 -7.07 -6.19
C ASP A 80 9.61 -5.77 -6.28
N ARG A 81 8.89 -5.42 -5.21
CA ARG A 81 8.03 -4.23 -5.07
C ARG A 81 6.84 -4.22 -6.03
N LEU A 82 6.50 -5.36 -6.62
CA LEU A 82 5.25 -5.51 -7.37
C LEU A 82 4.07 -5.77 -6.41
N ALA A 83 2.88 -5.42 -6.88
CA ALA A 83 1.63 -5.69 -6.20
C ALA A 83 0.63 -6.31 -7.18
N ASN A 84 0.03 -7.42 -6.78
CA ASN A 84 -1.14 -8.00 -7.46
C ASN A 84 -2.39 -7.58 -6.68
N VAL A 85 -3.37 -7.03 -7.37
CA VAL A 85 -4.61 -6.56 -6.76
C VAL A 85 -5.78 -7.35 -7.31
N GLU A 86 -6.50 -8.01 -6.42
CA GLU A 86 -7.77 -8.66 -6.68
C GLU A 86 -8.88 -7.81 -6.08
N ILE A 87 -9.90 -7.49 -6.89
CA ILE A 87 -11.06 -6.71 -6.45
C ILE A 87 -12.28 -7.59 -6.56
N THR A 88 -13.01 -7.72 -5.46
CA THR A 88 -14.22 -8.51 -5.33
C THR A 88 -15.36 -7.58 -4.93
N LEU A 89 -16.51 -7.72 -5.60
CA LEU A 89 -17.71 -7.00 -5.21
C LEU A 89 -18.44 -7.80 -4.12
N SER A 90 -19.03 -7.10 -3.17
CA SER A 90 -20.00 -7.68 -2.24
C SER A 90 -21.12 -8.41 -3.01
N GLU A 91 -21.72 -9.42 -2.38
CA GLU A 91 -22.81 -10.19 -2.99
C GLU A 91 -23.97 -9.29 -3.44
N ASP A 92 -24.32 -8.28 -2.62
CA ASP A 92 -25.35 -7.26 -2.93
C ASP A 92 -25.05 -6.46 -4.21
N MET A 93 -23.77 -6.25 -4.51
CA MET A 93 -23.30 -5.58 -5.71
C MET A 93 -23.21 -6.51 -6.92
N ALA A 94 -22.92 -7.79 -6.69
CA ALA A 94 -22.86 -8.80 -7.74
C ALA A 94 -24.25 -9.15 -8.29
N GLU A 95 -25.29 -9.16 -7.44
CA GLU A 95 -26.66 -9.44 -7.86
C GLU A 95 -27.27 -8.29 -8.66
N ALA A 96 -26.93 -7.04 -8.32
CA ALA A 96 -27.32 -5.86 -9.06
C ALA A 96 -26.19 -5.42 -9.99
N PHE A 97 -25.96 -6.14 -11.11
CA PHE A 97 -24.99 -5.79 -12.17
C PHE A 97 -25.20 -4.35 -12.70
N ASN A 98 -24.70 -3.36 -11.97
CA ASN A 98 -24.79 -1.96 -12.28
C ASN A 98 -23.37 -1.48 -12.56
N THR A 99 -22.99 -1.55 -13.84
CA THR A 99 -21.68 -1.13 -14.34
C THR A 99 -21.31 0.28 -13.90
N VAL A 100 -22.30 1.19 -13.78
CA VAL A 100 -22.08 2.56 -13.32
C VAL A 100 -21.69 2.59 -11.86
N ARG A 101 -22.35 1.80 -11.00
CA ARG A 101 -22.00 1.71 -9.58
C ARG A 101 -20.58 1.16 -9.42
N PHE A 102 -20.25 0.04 -10.08
CA PHE A 102 -18.89 -0.51 -10.06
C PHE A 102 -17.83 0.50 -10.53
N ALA A 103 -18.04 1.15 -11.68
CA ALA A 103 -17.12 2.18 -12.18
C ALA A 103 -16.97 3.35 -11.20
N SER A 104 -18.05 3.74 -10.52
CA SER A 104 -18.03 4.81 -9.51
C SER A 104 -17.19 4.43 -8.29
N HIS A 105 -17.24 3.17 -7.83
CA HIS A 105 -16.36 2.70 -6.74
C HIS A 105 -14.90 2.68 -7.15
N LEU A 106 -14.58 2.20 -8.36
CA LEU A 106 -13.21 2.25 -8.87
C LEU A 106 -12.70 3.69 -8.95
N ILE A 107 -13.50 4.61 -9.49
CA ILE A 107 -13.14 6.04 -9.58
C ILE A 107 -12.91 6.62 -8.18
N ARG A 108 -13.80 6.34 -7.21
CA ARG A 108 -13.65 6.78 -5.82
C ARG A 108 -12.33 6.29 -5.22
N LEU A 109 -11.96 5.03 -5.41
CA LEU A 109 -10.69 4.49 -4.94
C LEU A 109 -9.49 5.22 -5.55
N PHE A 110 -9.50 5.46 -6.87
CA PHE A 110 -8.45 6.23 -7.52
C PHE A 110 -8.43 7.71 -7.10
N GLU A 111 -9.59 8.30 -6.77
CA GLU A 111 -9.67 9.66 -6.23
C GLU A 111 -9.11 9.77 -4.82
N LEU A 112 -9.39 8.80 -3.95
CA LEU A 112 -8.79 8.73 -2.62
C LEU A 112 -7.25 8.66 -2.73
N GLY A 113 -6.74 7.80 -3.60
CA GLY A 113 -5.29 7.73 -3.86
C GLY A 113 -4.70 9.03 -4.40
N ARG A 114 -5.42 9.75 -5.28
CA ARG A 114 -4.99 11.05 -5.80
C ARG A 114 -4.95 12.13 -4.71
N ARG A 115 -6.00 12.25 -3.90
CA ARG A 115 -6.05 13.22 -2.80
C ARG A 115 -4.91 12.99 -1.81
N PHE A 116 -4.69 11.73 -1.42
CA PHE A 116 -3.62 11.36 -0.50
C PHE A 116 -2.23 11.75 -1.03
N ARG A 117 -1.97 11.52 -2.32
CA ARG A 117 -0.73 11.95 -2.97
C ARG A 117 -0.60 13.48 -3.02
N ASP A 118 -1.66 14.17 -3.42
CA ASP A 118 -1.62 15.60 -3.67
C ASP A 118 -1.50 16.40 -2.34
N GLU A 119 -2.17 15.95 -1.26
CA GLU A 119 -2.01 16.47 0.10
C GLU A 119 -0.58 16.27 0.64
N SER A 120 0.04 15.14 0.30
CA SER A 120 1.44 14.86 0.64
C SER A 120 2.41 15.79 -0.09
N THR A 121 2.11 16.19 -1.33
CA THR A 121 2.95 17.13 -2.10
C THR A 121 2.72 18.60 -1.75
N ALA A 122 1.55 18.96 -1.23
CA ALA A 122 1.19 20.34 -0.86
C ALA A 122 1.77 20.78 0.50
N SER A 123 2.32 19.84 1.28
CA SER A 123 2.91 20.06 2.60
C SER A 123 4.45 20.28 2.57
N LEU A 124 5.03 20.41 1.37
CA LEU A 124 6.44 20.77 1.10
C LEU A 124 6.56 22.25 0.71
#